data_AF-A0A2A2Y7V6-F1
#
_entry.id   AF-A0A2A2Y7V6-F1
#
_cell.length_a   1.000
_cell.length_b   1.000
_cell.length_c   1.000
_cell.angle_alpha   90.00
_cell.angle_beta   90.00
_cell.angle_gamma   90.00
#
_symmetry.space_group_name_H-M   'P 1'
#
loop_
_entity.id
_entity.type
_entity.pdbx_description
1 polymer ?
#
loop_
_entity_poly.entity_id
_entity_poly.type
_entity_poly.pdbx_seq_one_letter_code
_entity_poly.pdbx_strand_id
1 'polypeptide(L)'
;MSWTDIFPVLDDAMLDAYREGVTEDERKQFEDWFGVARVVRGRAVEATALPVKHIVSATLFWKHVNIADPELPLPTREMMVDAKRMGLVKRFAPWNSYVEPLLLHSKAAMEKHPHVTFRLYLAADLDFLIPELTALGWEIYLMKSPSIRYSPGGFWRFLALEDDALVTVIDTDRMGEVSDEIQRTEGMHRMGLGLWRVPGYYNSDLTKQVRYRPILGGHFGAHGGGMPVRELIECFVWHWRHRSLPDTANIPGLGVRPIQFSEWPNYGFDEWFQLAALYPRLVERGTLTFIPSDARSLLLPIDIEYCMWANPRSEAVYF
;
A
#
# COMPACT_ATOMS: atom_id res chain seq x y z
N MET A 1 25.23 9.28 -8.46
CA MET A 1 23.97 10.01 -8.26
C MET A 1 23.06 9.02 -7.54
N SER A 2 22.65 9.37 -6.34
CA SER A 2 21.89 8.53 -5.43
C SER A 2 20.38 8.68 -5.67
N TRP A 3 19.57 7.76 -5.13
CA TRP A 3 18.11 7.86 -5.18
C TRP A 3 17.58 9.21 -4.67
N THR A 4 18.19 9.73 -3.61
CA THR A 4 17.86 11.02 -2.99
C THR A 4 18.22 12.24 -3.86
N ASP A 5 19.09 12.07 -4.85
CA ASP A 5 19.40 13.14 -5.83
C ASP A 5 18.33 13.23 -6.94
N ILE A 6 17.55 12.16 -7.13
CA ILE A 6 16.56 12.02 -8.21
C ILE A 6 15.17 12.27 -7.68
N PHE A 7 14.81 11.63 -6.56
CA PHE A 7 13.46 11.64 -6.02
C PHE A 7 13.37 12.47 -4.74
N PRO A 8 12.23 13.15 -4.51
CA PRO A 8 11.96 13.76 -3.23
C PRO A 8 11.90 12.68 -2.15
N VAL A 9 12.59 12.90 -1.04
CA VAL A 9 12.54 12.01 0.12
C VAL A 9 12.02 12.79 1.31
N LEU A 10 11.01 12.23 1.98
CA LEU A 10 10.49 12.73 3.24
C LEU A 10 11.48 12.32 4.32
N ASP A 11 12.34 13.25 4.75
CA ASP A 11 13.36 13.01 5.76
C ASP A 11 12.84 13.29 7.19
N ASP A 12 13.72 13.13 8.18
CA ASP A 12 13.34 13.32 9.59
C ASP A 12 13.12 14.80 9.94
N ALA A 13 13.75 15.74 9.22
CA ALA A 13 13.49 17.16 9.40
C ALA A 13 12.07 17.55 8.95
N MET A 14 11.57 16.91 7.88
CA MET A 14 10.17 17.03 7.48
C MET A 14 9.22 16.45 8.55
N LEU A 15 9.55 15.31 9.16
CA LEU A 15 8.76 14.79 10.29
C LEU A 15 8.71 15.74 11.48
N ASP A 16 9.84 16.34 11.84
CA ASP A 16 9.88 17.30 12.94
C ASP A 16 9.07 18.57 12.61
N ALA A 17 9.17 19.07 11.37
CA ALA A 17 8.36 20.18 10.90
C ALA A 17 6.85 19.87 10.93
N TYR A 18 6.44 18.65 10.57
CA TYR A 18 5.07 18.18 10.71
C TYR A 18 4.63 18.18 12.18
N ARG A 19 5.44 17.60 13.08
CA ARG A 19 5.12 17.50 14.51
C ARG A 19 4.93 18.86 15.16
N GLU A 20 5.78 19.82 14.81
CA GLU A 20 5.74 21.19 15.29
C GLU A 20 4.60 22.01 14.66
N GLY A 21 4.31 21.78 13.38
CA GLY A 21 3.43 22.62 12.56
C GLY A 21 1.98 22.16 12.45
N VAL A 22 1.69 20.87 12.65
CA VAL A 22 0.32 20.35 12.47
C VAL A 22 -0.63 20.84 13.55
N THR A 23 -1.77 21.35 13.10
CA THR A 23 -2.81 21.90 13.98
C THR A 23 -3.72 20.81 14.57
N GLU A 24 -4.46 21.14 15.64
CA GLU A 24 -5.44 20.20 16.22
C GLU A 24 -6.54 19.80 15.23
N ASP A 25 -6.97 20.73 14.36
CA ASP A 25 -8.03 20.45 13.39
C ASP A 25 -7.53 19.52 12.27
N GLU A 26 -6.28 19.66 11.85
CA GLU A 26 -5.66 18.71 10.93
C GLU A 26 -5.49 17.33 11.57
N ARG A 27 -5.08 17.26 12.85
CA ARG A 27 -5.00 15.99 13.58
C ARG A 27 -6.37 15.30 13.68
N LYS A 28 -7.44 16.04 13.95
CA LYS A 28 -8.81 15.49 13.93
C LYS A 28 -9.18 14.96 12.54
N GLN A 29 -8.83 15.70 11.50
CA GLN A 29 -9.09 15.26 10.13
C GLN A 29 -8.30 14.00 9.75
N PHE A 30 -7.05 13.89 10.18
CA PHE A 30 -6.26 12.68 10.00
C PHE A 30 -6.84 11.50 10.79
N GLU A 31 -7.36 11.73 12.00
CA GLU A 31 -8.09 10.72 12.75
C GLU A 31 -9.38 10.29 12.04
N ASP A 32 -10.10 11.18 11.37
CA ASP A 32 -11.28 10.81 10.58
C ASP A 32 -10.91 9.97 9.35
N TRP A 33 -9.71 10.15 8.78
CA TRP A 33 -9.25 9.42 7.59
C TRP A 33 -8.54 8.10 7.87
N PHE A 34 -7.72 8.06 8.91
CA PHE A 34 -6.84 6.92 9.22
C PHE A 34 -7.20 6.23 10.54
N GLY A 35 -8.11 6.81 11.32
CA GLY A 35 -8.59 6.23 12.57
C GLY A 35 -9.45 4.99 12.34
N VAL A 36 -9.33 4.05 13.26
CA VAL A 36 -10.11 2.80 13.30
C VAL A 36 -11.31 3.04 14.21
N ALA A 37 -12.52 2.88 13.68
CA ALA A 37 -13.76 3.02 14.43
C ALA A 37 -13.97 1.83 15.38
N ARG A 38 -13.69 0.61 14.89
CA ARG A 38 -13.72 -0.62 15.69
C ARG A 38 -12.95 -1.74 15.01
N VAL A 39 -12.52 -2.71 15.82
CA VAL A 39 -11.94 -3.97 15.33
C VAL A 39 -12.94 -5.10 15.58
N VAL A 40 -13.23 -5.90 14.56
CA VAL A 40 -14.06 -7.10 14.64
C VAL A 40 -13.18 -8.29 14.30
N ARG A 41 -12.87 -9.11 15.31
CA ARG A 41 -11.96 -10.25 15.15
C ARG A 41 -12.67 -11.44 14.55
N GLY A 42 -12.04 -12.06 13.57
CA GLY A 42 -12.40 -13.38 13.05
C GLY A 42 -11.94 -14.51 13.97
N ARG A 43 -11.75 -15.71 13.40
CA ARG A 43 -11.28 -16.90 14.12
C ARG A 43 -9.87 -16.67 14.72
N ALA A 44 -9.62 -17.22 15.90
CA ALA A 44 -8.31 -17.16 16.54
C ALA A 44 -7.25 -17.90 15.71
N VAL A 45 -6.07 -17.28 15.56
CA VAL A 45 -4.88 -17.84 14.91
C VAL A 45 -4.25 -18.87 15.85
N GLU A 46 -3.83 -20.01 15.31
CA GLU A 46 -3.10 -21.01 16.09
C GLU A 46 -1.66 -20.53 16.37
N ALA A 47 -1.04 -21.03 17.45
CA ALA A 47 0.31 -20.65 17.82
C ALA A 47 1.30 -20.88 16.66
N THR A 48 2.10 -19.86 16.32
CA THR A 48 2.96 -19.86 15.14
C THR A 48 4.16 -20.79 15.31
N ALA A 49 4.55 -21.49 14.24
CA ALA A 49 5.83 -22.21 14.18
C ALA A 49 7.03 -21.26 13.95
N LEU A 50 6.77 -20.07 13.39
CA LEU A 50 7.74 -18.98 13.28
C LEU A 50 7.81 -18.20 14.60
N PRO A 51 8.99 -17.69 14.99
CA PRO A 51 9.14 -16.85 16.19
C PRO A 51 8.57 -15.43 16.02
N VAL A 52 8.12 -15.07 14.81
CA VAL A 52 7.62 -13.73 14.44
C VAL A 52 6.17 -13.86 13.96
N LYS A 53 5.32 -12.90 14.35
CA LYS A 53 3.94 -12.80 13.87
C LYS A 53 3.90 -12.50 12.38
N HIS A 54 2.91 -13.00 11.64
CA HIS A 54 2.74 -12.69 10.22
C HIS A 54 1.31 -12.21 9.94
N ILE A 55 1.20 -11.05 9.29
CA ILE A 55 -0.04 -10.40 8.89
C ILE A 55 -0.12 -10.32 7.37
N VAL A 56 -1.22 -10.78 6.77
CA VAL A 56 -1.65 -10.35 5.43
C VAL A 56 -2.51 -9.10 5.60
N SER A 57 -2.15 -8.02 4.91
CA SER A 57 -2.80 -6.73 5.01
C SER A 57 -3.42 -6.33 3.67
N ALA A 58 -4.73 -6.08 3.68
CA ALA A 58 -5.50 -5.63 2.53
C ALA A 58 -6.43 -4.46 2.91
N THR A 59 -6.91 -3.73 1.91
CA THR A 59 -7.88 -2.63 2.07
C THR A 59 -9.06 -2.84 1.15
N LEU A 60 -10.27 -2.50 1.60
CA LEU A 60 -11.48 -2.56 0.78
C LEU A 60 -12.29 -1.27 0.93
N PHE A 61 -12.47 -0.58 -0.18
CA PHE A 61 -13.26 0.65 -0.34
C PHE A 61 -13.77 0.74 -1.78
N TRP A 62 -14.82 1.53 -2.03
CA TRP A 62 -15.39 1.67 -3.37
C TRP A 62 -15.71 3.12 -3.76
N LYS A 63 -14.69 3.87 -4.23
CA LYS A 63 -14.87 5.24 -4.76
C LYS A 63 -14.12 5.54 -6.06
N HIS A 64 -14.48 6.66 -6.68
CA HIS A 64 -13.95 7.07 -7.98
C HIS A 64 -12.45 7.35 -7.87
N VAL A 65 -11.73 7.06 -8.94
CA VAL A 65 -10.27 7.21 -8.99
C VAL A 65 -9.85 8.66 -9.23
N ASN A 66 -10.71 9.44 -9.90
CA ASN A 66 -10.45 10.84 -10.24
C ASN A 66 -11.38 11.77 -9.46
N ILE A 67 -10.83 12.90 -9.01
CA ILE A 67 -11.56 13.93 -8.28
C ILE A 67 -12.71 14.52 -9.10
N ALA A 68 -12.56 14.60 -10.42
CA ALA A 68 -13.54 15.16 -11.35
C ALA A 68 -14.78 14.27 -11.55
N ASP A 69 -14.72 12.99 -11.17
CA ASP A 69 -15.85 12.08 -11.30
C ASP A 69 -16.93 12.42 -10.26
N PRO A 70 -18.23 12.23 -10.57
CA PRO A 70 -19.29 12.43 -9.58
C PRO A 70 -19.14 11.50 -8.37
N GLU A 71 -19.75 11.86 -7.25
CA GLU A 71 -19.80 10.95 -6.10
C GLU A 71 -20.67 9.73 -6.41
N LEU A 72 -20.19 8.55 -6.00
CA LEU A 72 -21.06 7.38 -5.99
C LEU A 72 -22.12 7.47 -4.90
N PRO A 73 -23.29 6.84 -5.09
CA PRO A 73 -24.26 6.61 -4.02
C PRO A 73 -23.62 5.81 -2.87
N LEU A 74 -24.28 5.83 -1.71
CA LEU A 74 -23.92 4.99 -0.58
C LEU A 74 -23.93 3.52 -1.03
N PRO A 75 -22.83 2.76 -0.81
CA PRO A 75 -22.74 1.38 -1.26
C PRO A 75 -23.83 0.50 -0.65
N THR A 76 -24.40 -0.37 -1.46
CA THR A 76 -25.12 -1.56 -0.99
C THR A 76 -24.58 -2.79 -1.70
N ARG A 77 -24.83 -3.97 -1.14
CA ARG A 77 -24.51 -5.24 -1.80
C ARG A 77 -25.07 -5.28 -3.23
N GLU A 78 -26.36 -4.99 -3.39
CA GLU A 78 -27.03 -5.01 -4.69
C GLU A 78 -26.34 -4.06 -5.68
N MET A 79 -26.04 -2.83 -5.26
CA MET A 79 -25.35 -1.85 -6.10
C MET A 79 -23.96 -2.31 -6.53
N MET A 80 -23.20 -2.96 -5.66
CA MET A 80 -21.87 -3.45 -6.00
C MET A 80 -21.94 -4.64 -6.96
N VAL A 81 -22.86 -5.58 -6.73
CA VAL A 81 -23.09 -6.75 -7.61
C VAL A 81 -23.55 -6.30 -9.00
N ASP A 82 -24.53 -5.40 -9.05
CA ASP A 82 -25.15 -4.93 -10.30
C ASP A 82 -24.51 -3.64 -10.85
N ALA A 83 -23.33 -3.26 -10.35
CA ALA A 83 -22.69 -1.99 -10.69
C ALA A 83 -22.58 -1.75 -12.20
N LYS A 84 -22.33 -2.80 -12.99
CA LYS A 84 -22.27 -2.71 -14.46
C LYS A 84 -23.61 -2.33 -15.07
N ARG A 85 -24.69 -2.98 -14.63
CA ARG A 85 -26.06 -2.69 -15.09
C ARG A 85 -26.49 -1.28 -14.67
N MET A 86 -26.04 -0.83 -13.50
CA MET A 86 -26.38 0.48 -12.93
C MET A 86 -25.46 1.63 -13.42
N GLY A 87 -24.47 1.35 -14.27
CA GLY A 87 -23.53 2.37 -14.74
C GLY A 87 -22.58 2.91 -13.65
N LEU A 88 -22.34 2.14 -12.59
CA LEU A 88 -21.50 2.50 -11.44
C LEU A 88 -20.09 1.89 -11.52
N VAL A 89 -19.73 1.26 -12.65
CA VAL A 89 -18.39 0.74 -12.91
C VAL A 89 -17.43 1.89 -13.22
N LYS A 90 -16.23 1.79 -12.66
CA LYS A 90 -15.17 2.79 -12.80
C LYS A 90 -14.06 2.23 -13.68
N ARG A 91 -12.94 1.89 -13.05
CA ARG A 91 -11.88 1.08 -13.63
C ARG A 91 -12.29 -0.39 -13.72
N PHE A 92 -12.90 -0.92 -12.67
CA PHE A 92 -13.29 -2.32 -12.55
C PHE A 92 -14.66 -2.48 -11.89
N ALA A 93 -15.31 -3.63 -12.13
CA ALA A 93 -16.56 -3.98 -11.46
C ALA A 93 -16.27 -4.33 -9.99
N PRO A 94 -16.84 -3.60 -9.02
CA PRO A 94 -16.38 -3.62 -7.64
C PRO A 94 -16.59 -4.97 -6.96
N TRP A 95 -17.72 -5.63 -7.23
CA TRP A 95 -17.98 -6.94 -6.66
C TRP A 95 -16.98 -7.97 -7.16
N ASN A 96 -16.95 -8.18 -8.48
CA ASN A 96 -16.11 -9.22 -9.11
C ASN A 96 -14.62 -8.99 -8.91
N SER A 97 -14.19 -7.74 -8.80
CA SER A 97 -12.77 -7.41 -8.74
C SER A 97 -12.27 -7.31 -7.31
N TYR A 98 -13.09 -6.82 -6.37
CA TYR A 98 -12.58 -6.52 -5.02
C TYR A 98 -13.21 -7.35 -3.90
N VAL A 99 -14.47 -7.79 -4.05
CA VAL A 99 -15.19 -8.54 -3.00
C VAL A 99 -15.16 -10.04 -3.27
N GLU A 100 -15.51 -10.44 -4.49
CA GLU A 100 -15.57 -11.84 -4.91
C GLU A 100 -14.23 -12.58 -4.70
N PRO A 101 -13.06 -12.02 -5.01
CA PRO A 101 -11.79 -12.71 -4.75
C PRO A 101 -11.55 -12.98 -3.26
N LEU A 102 -11.97 -12.07 -2.37
CA LEU A 102 -11.93 -12.31 -0.93
C LEU A 102 -12.85 -13.47 -0.55
N LEU A 103 -14.08 -13.49 -1.05
CA LEU A 103 -15.05 -14.53 -0.73
C LEU A 103 -14.62 -15.92 -1.25
N LEU A 104 -14.01 -15.97 -2.45
CA LEU A 104 -13.63 -17.21 -3.10
C LEU A 104 -12.33 -17.82 -2.55
N HIS A 105 -11.34 -16.99 -2.23
CA HIS A 105 -9.98 -17.49 -1.98
C HIS A 105 -9.56 -17.46 -0.51
N SER A 106 -10.17 -16.62 0.33
CA SER A 106 -9.69 -16.41 1.71
C SER A 106 -9.73 -17.68 2.56
N LYS A 107 -10.83 -18.45 2.50
CA LYS A 107 -10.97 -19.66 3.33
C LYS A 107 -9.85 -20.66 3.06
N ALA A 108 -9.60 -20.98 1.79
CA ALA A 108 -8.54 -21.90 1.41
C ALA A 108 -7.15 -21.37 1.78
N ALA A 109 -6.91 -20.06 1.65
CA ALA A 109 -5.66 -19.44 2.06
C ALA A 109 -5.44 -19.54 3.58
N MET A 110 -6.46 -19.25 4.39
CA MET A 110 -6.40 -19.33 5.86
C MET A 110 -6.24 -20.76 6.36
N GLU A 111 -6.89 -21.73 5.71
CA GLU A 111 -6.71 -23.16 6.02
C GLU A 111 -5.28 -23.62 5.70
N LYS A 112 -4.67 -23.10 4.63
CA LYS A 112 -3.29 -23.42 4.24
C LYS A 112 -2.25 -22.70 5.11
N HIS A 113 -2.57 -21.53 5.64
CA HIS A 113 -1.68 -20.69 6.44
C HIS A 113 -2.32 -20.33 7.79
N PRO A 114 -2.57 -21.33 8.66
CA PRO A 114 -3.29 -21.12 9.94
C PRO A 114 -2.52 -20.28 10.96
N HIS A 115 -1.23 -20.02 10.71
CA HIS A 115 -0.34 -19.18 11.51
C HIS A 115 -0.34 -17.70 11.09
N VAL A 116 -1.02 -17.35 10.00
CA VAL A 116 -1.05 -15.99 9.44
C VAL A 116 -2.36 -15.30 9.80
N THR A 117 -2.27 -14.08 10.31
CA THR A 117 -3.43 -13.21 10.53
C THR A 117 -3.81 -12.53 9.22
N PHE A 118 -5.07 -12.66 8.80
CA PHE A 118 -5.58 -11.93 7.64
C PHE A 118 -6.33 -10.69 8.13
N ARG A 119 -5.80 -9.51 7.86
CA ARG A 119 -6.33 -8.21 8.28
C ARG A 119 -6.88 -7.42 7.10
N LEU A 120 -8.14 -6.99 7.20
CA LEU A 120 -8.77 -6.13 6.22
C LEU A 120 -9.11 -4.77 6.84
N TYR A 121 -8.58 -3.71 6.25
CA TYR A 121 -8.99 -2.34 6.53
C TYR A 121 -10.21 -2.02 5.66
N LEU A 122 -11.38 -1.93 6.28
CA LEU A 122 -12.67 -1.82 5.61
C LEU A 122 -13.22 -0.40 5.75
N ALA A 123 -13.62 0.22 4.63
CA ALA A 123 -14.29 1.51 4.66
C ALA A 123 -15.58 1.49 5.48
N ALA A 124 -15.90 2.59 6.18
CA ALA A 124 -17.05 2.68 7.09
C ALA A 124 -18.40 2.37 6.42
N ASP A 125 -18.54 2.71 5.13
CA ASP A 125 -19.77 2.53 4.34
C ASP A 125 -19.90 1.15 3.69
N LEU A 126 -18.98 0.24 3.98
CA LEU A 126 -19.00 -1.17 3.56
C LEU A 126 -19.22 -2.14 4.74
N ASP A 127 -19.69 -1.63 5.88
CA ASP A 127 -19.88 -2.41 7.12
C ASP A 127 -20.82 -3.62 6.97
N PHE A 128 -21.74 -3.59 6.00
CA PHE A 128 -22.61 -4.70 5.65
C PHE A 128 -21.86 -5.97 5.20
N LEU A 129 -20.58 -5.86 4.81
CA LEU A 129 -19.73 -7.02 4.46
C LEU A 129 -19.10 -7.71 5.68
N ILE A 130 -19.12 -7.08 6.86
CA ILE A 130 -18.43 -7.59 8.06
C ILE A 130 -18.85 -9.02 8.42
N PRO A 131 -20.15 -9.40 8.46
CA PRO A 131 -20.55 -10.74 8.87
C PRO A 131 -19.94 -11.83 7.99
N GLU A 132 -19.92 -11.64 6.67
CA GLU A 132 -19.37 -12.62 5.72
C GLU A 132 -17.84 -12.68 5.77
N LEU A 133 -17.17 -11.52 5.82
CA LEU A 133 -15.71 -11.48 5.85
C LEU A 133 -15.13 -12.05 7.15
N THR A 134 -15.77 -11.75 8.29
CA THR A 134 -15.38 -12.31 9.59
C THR A 134 -15.65 -13.81 9.68
N ALA A 135 -16.75 -14.30 9.09
CA ALA A 135 -17.04 -15.73 9.02
C ALA A 135 -15.98 -16.51 8.22
N LEU A 136 -15.32 -15.86 7.25
CA LEU A 136 -14.18 -16.46 6.54
C LEU A 136 -12.93 -16.52 7.40
N GLY A 137 -12.76 -15.61 8.36
CA GLY A 137 -11.61 -15.55 9.27
C GLY A 137 -10.87 -14.22 9.28
N TRP A 138 -11.31 -13.22 8.51
CA TRP A 138 -10.66 -11.90 8.50
C TRP A 138 -10.81 -11.18 9.84
N GLU A 139 -9.73 -10.56 10.30
CA GLU A 139 -9.76 -9.49 11.29
C GLU A 139 -10.09 -8.18 10.59
N ILE A 140 -11.28 -7.63 10.87
CA ILE A 140 -11.77 -6.42 10.22
C ILE A 140 -11.44 -5.20 11.06
N TYR A 141 -10.66 -4.29 10.50
CA TYR A 141 -10.43 -2.96 11.01
C TYR A 141 -11.40 -2.04 10.28
N LEU A 142 -12.56 -1.78 10.88
CA LEU A 142 -13.53 -0.84 10.31
C LEU A 142 -12.99 0.57 10.50
N MET A 143 -12.69 1.24 9.39
CA MET A 143 -12.16 2.59 9.38
C MET A 143 -13.26 3.59 9.75
N LYS A 144 -12.88 4.73 10.32
CA LYS A 144 -13.79 5.87 10.54
C LYS A 144 -14.25 6.49 9.23
N SER A 145 -13.35 6.51 8.25
CA SER A 145 -13.62 7.10 6.94
C SER A 145 -14.49 6.16 6.09
N PRO A 146 -15.54 6.68 5.42
CA PRO A 146 -16.23 5.93 4.39
C PRO A 146 -15.35 5.82 3.15
N SER A 147 -15.80 5.07 2.15
CA SER A 147 -15.25 5.19 0.82
C SER A 147 -15.49 6.65 0.40
N ILE A 148 -14.46 7.48 0.28
CA ILE A 148 -14.57 8.86 -0.23
C ILE A 148 -14.03 9.00 -1.67
N ARG A 149 -12.77 8.62 -1.86
CA ARG A 149 -11.99 8.59 -3.12
C ARG A 149 -10.97 7.47 -2.98
N TYR A 150 -9.98 7.41 -3.88
CA TYR A 150 -8.91 6.42 -3.74
C TYR A 150 -8.16 6.56 -2.42
N SER A 151 -7.79 7.78 -2.06
CA SER A 151 -7.23 8.09 -0.75
C SER A 151 -8.32 8.57 0.22
N PRO A 152 -8.26 8.24 1.51
CA PRO A 152 -7.19 7.52 2.22
C PRO A 152 -7.19 5.99 2.03
N GLY A 153 -8.21 5.41 1.38
CA GLY A 153 -8.39 3.96 1.26
C GLY A 153 -7.15 3.17 0.82
N GLY A 154 -6.43 3.66 -0.18
CA GLY A 154 -5.19 3.06 -0.69
C GLY A 154 -4.06 2.94 0.34
N PHE A 155 -4.04 3.81 1.36
CA PHE A 155 -3.02 3.85 2.41
C PHE A 155 -3.25 2.87 3.55
N TRP A 156 -4.51 2.51 3.85
CA TRP A 156 -4.82 1.79 5.08
C TRP A 156 -4.09 0.45 5.21
N ARG A 157 -3.85 -0.22 4.07
CA ARG A 157 -3.08 -1.46 4.00
C ARG A 157 -1.66 -1.33 4.57
N PHE A 158 -1.06 -0.14 4.57
CA PHE A 158 0.28 0.08 5.10
C PHE A 158 0.30 0.21 6.62
N LEU A 159 -0.84 0.47 7.27
CA LEU A 159 -0.92 0.63 8.73
C LEU A 159 -0.48 -0.65 9.47
N ALA A 160 -0.57 -1.82 8.84
CA ALA A 160 -0.08 -3.06 9.42
C ALA A 160 1.45 -3.08 9.60
N LEU A 161 2.20 -2.24 8.90
CA LEU A 161 3.65 -2.12 9.04
C LEU A 161 4.08 -1.47 10.37
N GLU A 162 3.16 -0.89 11.14
CA GLU A 162 3.46 -0.45 12.51
C GLU A 162 3.61 -1.62 13.49
N ASP A 163 3.03 -2.77 13.18
CA ASP A 163 3.12 -3.95 14.03
C ASP A 163 4.50 -4.60 13.88
N ASP A 164 5.09 -5.03 15.01
CA ASP A 164 6.28 -5.86 15.03
C ASP A 164 5.97 -7.29 14.52
N ALA A 165 5.85 -7.39 13.19
CA ALA A 165 5.41 -8.56 12.45
C ALA A 165 6.02 -8.58 11.04
N LEU A 166 6.01 -9.75 10.42
CA LEU A 166 6.06 -9.86 8.96
C LEU A 166 4.73 -9.39 8.39
N VAL A 167 4.79 -8.56 7.35
CA VAL A 167 3.59 -8.02 6.70
C VAL A 167 3.64 -8.34 5.23
N THR A 168 2.65 -9.07 4.74
CA THR A 168 2.36 -9.22 3.30
C THR A 168 1.28 -8.23 2.93
N VAL A 169 1.60 -7.26 2.07
CA VAL A 169 0.63 -6.28 1.59
C VAL A 169 0.11 -6.73 0.23
N ILE A 170 -1.21 -6.83 0.11
CA ILE A 170 -1.86 -7.36 -1.09
C ILE A 170 -3.12 -6.55 -1.49
N ASP A 171 -3.33 -6.36 -2.79
CA ASP A 171 -4.64 -5.93 -3.31
C ASP A 171 -5.65 -7.08 -3.20
N THR A 172 -6.92 -6.73 -2.99
CA THR A 172 -7.97 -7.74 -2.83
C THR A 172 -8.21 -8.56 -4.11
N ASP A 173 -7.96 -7.98 -5.29
CA ASP A 173 -8.07 -8.66 -6.59
C ASP A 173 -6.99 -9.73 -6.81
N ARG A 174 -5.94 -9.74 -5.98
CA ARG A 174 -4.85 -10.73 -6.01
C ARG A 174 -4.99 -11.82 -4.96
N MET A 175 -6.14 -11.91 -4.29
CA MET A 175 -6.33 -12.86 -3.19
C MET A 175 -6.12 -14.33 -3.60
N GLY A 176 -6.32 -14.67 -4.88
CA GLY A 176 -6.00 -15.99 -5.42
C GLY A 176 -4.50 -16.35 -5.39
N GLU A 177 -3.61 -15.36 -5.33
CA GLU A 177 -2.15 -15.51 -5.34
C GLU A 177 -1.52 -15.39 -3.94
N VAL A 178 -2.32 -15.08 -2.91
CA VAL A 178 -1.82 -14.70 -1.57
C VAL A 178 -0.87 -15.73 -0.94
N SER A 179 -1.05 -17.02 -1.25
CA SER A 179 -0.19 -18.08 -0.73
C SER A 179 1.25 -17.93 -1.19
N ASP A 180 1.48 -17.44 -2.40
CA ASP A 180 2.82 -17.25 -2.94
C ASP A 180 3.42 -15.96 -2.37
N GLU A 181 2.61 -14.94 -2.12
CA GLU A 181 3.04 -13.71 -1.45
C GLU A 181 3.46 -13.94 0.01
N ILE A 182 2.71 -14.79 0.73
CA ILE A 182 3.07 -15.25 2.08
C ILE A 182 4.44 -15.95 2.01
N GLN A 183 4.62 -16.89 1.09
CA GLN A 183 5.87 -17.61 0.92
C GLN A 183 7.05 -16.68 0.56
N ARG A 184 6.84 -15.67 -0.29
CA ARG A 184 7.85 -14.65 -0.59
C ARG A 184 8.22 -13.85 0.65
N THR A 185 7.22 -13.47 1.46
CA THR A 185 7.42 -12.71 2.70
C THR A 185 8.22 -13.52 3.73
N GLU A 186 7.86 -14.79 3.93
CA GLU A 186 8.64 -15.65 4.82
C GLU A 186 10.01 -15.99 4.24
N GLY A 187 10.13 -16.13 2.91
CA GLY A 187 11.40 -16.37 2.22
C GLY A 187 12.38 -15.23 2.42
N MET A 188 11.92 -13.99 2.21
CA MET A 188 12.63 -12.76 2.54
C MET A 188 13.11 -12.77 4.00
N HIS A 189 12.23 -13.10 4.95
CA HIS A 189 12.59 -13.20 6.36
C HIS A 189 13.68 -14.25 6.63
N ARG A 190 13.55 -15.44 6.06
CA ARG A 190 14.56 -16.52 6.20
C ARG A 190 15.92 -16.14 5.61
N MET A 191 15.93 -15.31 4.57
CA MET A 191 17.16 -14.73 4.01
C MET A 191 17.72 -13.60 4.88
N GLY A 192 17.03 -13.20 5.94
CA GLY A 192 17.43 -12.08 6.80
C GLY A 192 17.37 -10.74 6.08
N LEU A 193 16.39 -10.57 5.19
CA LEU A 193 16.08 -9.34 4.47
C LEU A 193 14.78 -8.73 5.01
N GLY A 194 14.61 -7.42 4.82
CA GLY A 194 13.52 -6.64 5.40
C GLY A 194 12.40 -6.24 4.44
N LEU A 195 12.64 -6.32 3.13
CA LEU A 195 11.68 -5.99 2.09
C LEU A 195 11.78 -7.01 0.95
N TRP A 196 10.66 -7.48 0.42
CA TRP A 196 10.60 -8.04 -0.93
C TRP A 196 9.64 -7.23 -1.78
N ARG A 197 9.94 -7.07 -3.06
CA ARG A 197 9.16 -6.22 -3.96
C ARG A 197 9.24 -6.68 -5.41
N VAL A 198 8.29 -6.20 -6.21
CA VAL A 198 8.40 -6.11 -7.67
C VAL A 198 8.37 -4.62 -8.03
N PRO A 199 9.37 -4.08 -8.74
CA PRO A 199 9.35 -2.69 -9.17
C PRO A 199 8.34 -2.51 -10.31
N GLY A 200 7.56 -1.42 -10.28
CA GLY A 200 6.74 -0.98 -11.40
C GLY A 200 7.59 -0.27 -12.45
N TYR A 201 7.82 -0.93 -13.59
CA TYR A 201 8.67 -0.46 -14.69
C TYR A 201 7.88 0.16 -15.86
N TYR A 202 6.71 0.74 -15.60
CA TYR A 202 5.80 1.29 -16.61
C TYR A 202 6.27 2.62 -17.27
N ASN A 203 7.55 2.98 -17.12
CA ASN A 203 8.13 4.23 -17.61
C ASN A 203 8.71 4.09 -19.01
N SER A 204 7.83 4.02 -20.00
CA SER A 204 8.27 4.08 -21.41
C SER A 204 8.61 5.51 -21.88
N ASP A 205 7.99 6.55 -21.30
CA ASP A 205 8.20 7.96 -21.69
C ASP A 205 8.50 8.86 -20.48
N LEU A 206 9.79 9.06 -20.20
CA LEU A 206 10.28 9.98 -19.17
C LEU A 206 10.29 11.45 -19.60
N THR A 207 9.93 11.77 -20.85
CA THR A 207 9.96 13.16 -21.31
C THR A 207 8.83 13.98 -20.71
N LYS A 208 7.70 13.34 -20.37
CA LYS A 208 6.50 14.00 -19.83
C LYS A 208 6.44 13.96 -18.31
N GLN A 209 6.61 12.78 -17.72
CA GLN A 209 6.39 12.55 -16.30
C GLN A 209 7.08 11.26 -15.82
N VAL A 210 7.19 11.13 -14.50
CA VAL A 210 7.82 9.98 -13.86
C VAL A 210 6.78 9.07 -13.23
N ARG A 211 6.67 7.83 -13.71
CA ARG A 211 5.74 6.77 -13.24
C ARG A 211 6.48 5.55 -12.65
N TYR A 212 7.76 5.71 -12.32
CA TYR A 212 8.55 4.60 -11.79
C TYR A 212 8.09 4.33 -10.38
N ARG A 213 7.95 3.05 -10.03
CA ARG A 213 7.55 2.63 -8.68
C ARG A 213 8.55 1.63 -8.14
N PRO A 214 9.25 1.94 -7.04
CA PRO A 214 10.13 0.95 -6.43
C PRO A 214 9.33 -0.22 -5.83
N ILE A 215 8.11 0.05 -5.36
CA ILE A 215 7.21 -0.92 -4.75
C ILE A 215 5.86 -0.82 -5.47
N LEU A 216 5.20 -1.96 -5.69
CA LEU A 216 3.79 -1.98 -6.06
C LEU A 216 2.96 -2.08 -4.76
N GLY A 217 2.19 -1.04 -4.45
CA GLY A 217 1.50 -0.89 -3.16
C GLY A 217 0.53 -2.03 -2.80
N GLY A 218 0.03 -2.77 -3.78
CA GLY A 218 -0.81 -3.95 -3.58
C GLY A 218 -0.08 -5.28 -3.73
N HIS A 219 1.26 -5.29 -3.72
CA HIS A 219 2.07 -6.48 -3.95
C HIS A 219 3.51 -6.29 -3.46
N PHE A 220 3.71 -6.47 -2.16
CA PHE A 220 5.04 -6.55 -1.54
C PHE A 220 4.93 -7.15 -0.14
N GLY A 221 6.06 -7.37 0.51
CA GLY A 221 6.07 -7.69 1.93
C GLY A 221 7.31 -7.17 2.61
N ALA A 222 7.19 -6.89 3.90
CA ALA A 222 8.22 -6.24 4.67
C ALA A 222 8.15 -6.62 6.15
N HIS A 223 9.24 -6.35 6.86
CA HIS A 223 9.24 -6.32 8.31
C HIS A 223 8.64 -5.01 8.82
N GLY A 224 7.57 -5.10 9.61
CA GLY A 224 6.99 -3.98 10.33
C GLY A 224 7.76 -3.60 11.60
N GLY A 225 7.12 -2.81 12.46
CA GLY A 225 7.59 -2.45 13.82
C GLY A 225 8.71 -1.42 13.88
N GLY A 226 9.31 -1.05 12.74
CA GLY A 226 10.45 -0.13 12.69
C GLY A 226 10.13 1.30 12.26
N MET A 227 8.88 1.60 11.95
CA MET A 227 8.51 2.91 11.41
C MET A 227 7.08 3.31 11.81
N PRO A 228 6.86 4.57 12.19
CA PRO A 228 5.53 5.09 12.53
C PRO A 228 4.77 5.38 11.23
N VAL A 229 4.29 4.34 10.54
CA VAL A 229 3.71 4.46 9.20
C VAL A 229 2.53 5.41 9.16
N ARG A 230 1.68 5.41 10.18
CA ARG A 230 0.56 6.34 10.25
C ARG A 230 1.05 7.79 10.29
N GLU A 231 2.00 8.09 11.18
CA GLU A 231 2.58 9.43 11.29
C GLU A 231 3.28 9.86 9.98
N LEU A 232 3.98 8.93 9.31
CA LEU A 232 4.61 9.17 8.01
C LEU A 232 3.59 9.52 6.92
N ILE A 233 2.44 8.83 6.89
CA ILE A 233 1.36 9.13 5.95
C ILE A 233 0.79 10.52 6.23
N GLU A 234 0.49 10.82 7.49
CA GLU A 234 -0.06 12.12 7.91
C GLU A 234 0.92 13.25 7.56
N CYS A 235 2.21 13.08 7.88
CA CYS A 235 3.30 13.99 7.53
C CYS A 235 3.38 14.22 6.01
N PHE A 236 3.35 13.15 5.21
CA PHE A 236 3.38 13.25 3.75
C PHE A 236 2.19 14.06 3.20
N VAL A 237 0.97 13.77 3.68
CA VAL A 237 -0.24 14.50 3.28
C VAL A 237 -0.19 15.96 3.74
N TRP A 238 0.34 16.23 4.93
CA TRP A 238 0.51 17.58 5.47
C TRP A 238 1.48 18.41 4.62
N HIS A 239 2.65 17.87 4.29
CA HIS A 239 3.60 18.57 3.42
C HIS A 239 3.09 18.79 2.00
N TRP A 240 2.34 17.83 1.45
CA TRP A 240 1.66 18.02 0.17
C TRP A 240 0.69 19.22 0.21
N ARG A 241 -0.13 19.34 1.27
CA ARG A 241 -1.07 20.48 1.43
C ARG A 241 -0.38 21.82 1.51
N HIS A 242 0.73 21.84 2.26
CA HIS A 242 1.52 23.04 2.48
C HIS A 242 2.50 23.32 1.34
N ARG A 243 2.48 22.51 0.27
CA ARG A 243 3.38 22.62 -0.89
C ARG A 243 4.86 22.65 -0.50
N SER A 244 5.20 21.92 0.54
CA SER A 244 6.56 21.81 1.08
C SER A 244 7.22 20.46 0.78
N LEU A 245 6.51 19.53 0.13
CA LEU A 245 7.10 18.34 -0.49
C LEU A 245 7.18 18.54 -2.01
N PRO A 246 8.36 18.41 -2.64
CA PRO A 246 8.49 18.55 -4.09
C PRO A 246 7.73 17.44 -4.83
N ASP A 247 6.92 17.81 -5.82
CA ASP A 247 6.15 16.90 -6.67
C ASP A 247 6.86 16.59 -8.01
N THR A 248 8.18 16.82 -8.05
CA THR A 248 9.03 16.62 -9.22
C THR A 248 10.24 15.75 -8.87
N ALA A 249 10.83 15.13 -9.88
CA ALA A 249 12.06 14.35 -9.79
C ALA A 249 13.09 14.85 -10.80
N ASN A 250 14.36 14.88 -10.42
CA ASN A 250 15.46 15.29 -11.28
C ASN A 250 16.03 14.09 -12.05
N ILE A 251 15.60 13.90 -13.29
CA ILE A 251 15.95 12.71 -14.07
C ILE A 251 17.31 12.90 -14.76
N PRO A 252 18.28 11.99 -14.59
CA PRO A 252 19.59 12.08 -15.25
C PRO A 252 19.46 12.27 -16.76
N GLY A 253 20.10 13.31 -17.30
CA GLY A 253 20.08 13.63 -18.73
C GLY A 253 18.77 14.25 -19.26
N LEU A 254 17.71 14.33 -18.44
CA LEU A 254 16.43 14.93 -18.82
C LEU A 254 16.07 16.15 -17.97
N GLY A 255 16.60 16.27 -16.75
CA GLY A 255 16.30 17.32 -15.80
C GLY A 255 15.00 17.09 -15.04
N VAL A 256 14.46 18.17 -14.46
CA VAL A 256 13.26 18.12 -13.59
C VAL A 256 12.03 17.67 -14.37
N ARG A 257 11.30 16.67 -13.85
CA ARG A 257 10.06 16.13 -14.41
C ARG A 257 9.00 15.95 -13.33
N PRO A 258 7.71 16.18 -13.64
CA PRO A 258 6.64 15.95 -12.67
C PRO A 258 6.50 14.47 -12.35
N ILE A 259 6.20 14.16 -11.09
CA ILE A 259 5.87 12.82 -10.63
C ILE A 259 4.39 12.56 -10.96
N GLN A 260 4.08 11.41 -11.56
CA GLN A 260 2.69 11.05 -11.83
C GLN A 260 1.96 10.68 -10.53
N PHE A 261 0.68 11.09 -10.46
CA PHE A 261 -0.26 10.82 -9.37
C PHE A 261 0.03 11.60 -8.08
N SER A 262 0.60 12.81 -8.19
CA SER A 262 0.89 13.70 -7.05
C SER A 262 -0.33 14.49 -6.52
N GLU A 263 -1.56 14.14 -6.93
CA GLU A 263 -2.77 14.83 -6.51
C GLU A 263 -3.59 14.02 -5.50
N TRP A 264 -3.79 14.54 -4.31
CA TRP A 264 -4.74 13.97 -3.36
C TRP A 264 -6.17 14.44 -3.69
N PRO A 265 -7.20 13.58 -3.53
CA PRO A 265 -7.17 12.18 -3.08
C PRO A 265 -7.19 11.16 -4.24
N ASN A 266 -6.59 11.48 -5.39
CA ASN A 266 -6.69 10.66 -6.60
C ASN A 266 -5.95 9.32 -6.48
N TYR A 267 -6.27 8.43 -7.42
CA TYR A 267 -5.55 7.17 -7.61
C TYR A 267 -4.06 7.40 -7.84
N GLY A 268 -3.24 6.57 -7.18
CA GLY A 268 -1.79 6.57 -7.30
C GLY A 268 -1.06 7.54 -6.36
N PHE A 269 -1.78 8.30 -5.54
CA PHE A 269 -1.15 9.20 -4.56
C PHE A 269 -0.37 8.43 -3.48
N ASP A 270 -0.85 7.25 -3.11
CA ASP A 270 -0.16 6.28 -2.26
C ASP A 270 1.12 5.73 -2.91
N GLU A 271 1.18 5.67 -4.24
CA GLU A 271 2.38 5.26 -4.97
C GLU A 271 3.49 6.32 -4.90
N TRP A 272 3.12 7.61 -4.86
CA TRP A 272 4.07 8.68 -4.61
C TRP A 272 4.58 8.65 -3.16
N PHE A 273 3.68 8.40 -2.19
CA PHE A 273 4.09 8.14 -0.80
C PHE A 273 5.08 6.98 -0.70
N GLN A 274 4.81 5.87 -1.40
CA GLN A 274 5.72 4.72 -1.41
C GLN A 274 7.12 5.12 -1.87
N LEU A 275 7.20 5.92 -2.93
CA LEU A 275 8.45 6.40 -3.50
C LEU A 275 9.19 7.39 -2.58
N ALA A 276 8.47 8.34 -1.98
CA ALA A 276 9.06 9.46 -1.24
C ALA A 276 9.31 9.17 0.25
N ALA A 277 8.47 8.36 0.89
CA ALA A 277 8.48 8.20 2.35
C ALA A 277 8.68 6.76 2.81
N LEU A 278 8.04 5.79 2.14
CA LEU A 278 8.05 4.38 2.57
C LEU A 278 9.35 3.67 2.14
N TYR A 279 9.63 3.66 0.83
CA TYR A 279 10.74 2.90 0.25
C TYR A 279 12.11 3.31 0.80
N PRO A 280 12.45 4.60 0.96
CA PRO A 280 13.74 5.01 1.52
C PRO A 280 14.01 4.47 2.93
N ARG A 281 12.96 4.14 3.70
CA ARG A 281 13.08 3.58 5.06
C ARG A 281 13.11 2.06 5.05
N LEU A 282 12.34 1.41 4.18
CA LEU A 282 12.28 -0.06 4.11
C LEU A 282 13.57 -0.67 3.53
N VAL A 283 14.23 0.05 2.62
CA VAL A 283 15.39 -0.48 1.87
C VAL A 283 16.61 -0.78 2.74
N GLU A 284 16.78 -0.07 3.86
CA GLU A 284 17.92 -0.20 4.78
C GLU A 284 18.02 -1.60 5.41
N ARG A 285 16.89 -2.30 5.51
CA ARG A 285 16.81 -3.65 6.08
C ARG A 285 17.17 -4.77 5.09
N GLY A 286 17.61 -4.42 3.88
CA GLY A 286 17.91 -5.37 2.81
C GLY A 286 16.68 -5.72 1.99
N THR A 287 16.85 -5.78 0.68
CA THR A 287 15.74 -5.92 -0.27
C THR A 287 15.92 -7.14 -1.17
N LEU A 288 14.89 -8.00 -1.26
CA LEU A 288 14.74 -9.04 -2.27
C LEU A 288 13.90 -8.52 -3.43
N THR A 289 14.54 -8.18 -4.54
CA THR A 289 13.87 -7.60 -5.70
C THR A 289 13.60 -8.66 -6.76
N PHE A 290 12.33 -8.87 -7.10
CA PHE A 290 11.92 -9.72 -8.22
C PHE A 290 11.73 -8.85 -9.46
N ILE A 291 12.56 -9.06 -10.49
CA ILE A 291 12.60 -8.26 -11.73
C ILE A 291 12.08 -9.11 -12.89
N PRO A 292 10.94 -8.75 -13.51
CA PRO A 292 10.49 -9.44 -14.71
C PRO A 292 11.50 -9.32 -15.85
N SER A 293 11.67 -10.39 -16.63
CA SER A 293 12.62 -10.44 -17.76
C SER A 293 12.35 -9.38 -18.84
N ASP A 294 11.09 -8.92 -18.95
CA ASP A 294 10.65 -7.87 -19.86
C ASP A 294 10.75 -6.47 -19.26
N ALA A 295 11.24 -6.30 -18.03
CA ALA A 295 11.34 -5.01 -17.38
C ALA A 295 12.26 -4.05 -18.14
N ARG A 296 11.74 -2.87 -18.50
CA ARG A 296 12.48 -1.81 -19.19
C ARG A 296 12.22 -0.47 -18.50
N SER A 297 13.23 0.11 -17.86
CA SER A 297 13.17 1.44 -17.26
C SER A 297 14.57 2.00 -17.10
N LEU A 298 14.78 3.27 -17.46
CA LEU A 298 16.05 3.97 -17.21
C LEU A 298 16.32 4.17 -15.70
N LEU A 299 15.29 4.05 -14.86
CA LEU A 299 15.39 4.24 -13.41
C LEU A 299 15.62 2.93 -12.66
N LEU A 300 15.40 1.77 -13.30
CA LEU A 300 15.60 0.47 -12.66
C LEU A 300 17.07 0.25 -12.24
N PRO A 301 18.10 0.51 -13.08
CA PRO A 301 19.49 0.35 -12.64
C PRO A 301 19.84 1.20 -11.42
N ILE A 302 19.33 2.44 -11.36
CA ILE A 302 19.59 3.36 -10.25
C ILE A 302 18.90 2.88 -8.97
N ASP A 303 17.69 2.34 -9.11
CA ASP A 303 16.97 1.71 -8.01
C ASP A 303 17.72 0.50 -7.44
N ILE A 304 18.23 -0.38 -8.31
CA ILE A 304 19.02 -1.54 -7.89
C ILE A 304 20.33 -1.10 -7.22
N GLU A 305 21.03 -0.12 -7.79
CA GLU A 305 22.23 0.45 -7.16
C GLU A 305 21.92 1.02 -5.77
N TYR A 306 20.80 1.75 -5.64
CA TYR A 306 20.37 2.30 -4.36
C TYR A 306 20.09 1.23 -3.30
N CYS A 307 19.36 0.17 -3.65
CA CYS A 307 19.06 -0.88 -2.67
C CYS A 307 20.28 -1.71 -2.25
N MET A 308 21.25 -1.89 -3.15
CA MET A 308 22.52 -2.56 -2.84
C MET A 308 23.45 -1.67 -2.03
N TRP A 309 23.44 -0.36 -2.27
CA TRP A 309 24.18 0.61 -1.47
C TRP A 309 23.59 0.72 -0.05
N ALA A 310 22.28 0.87 0.07
CA ALA A 310 21.60 0.98 1.37
C ALA A 310 21.78 -0.28 2.22
N ASN A 311 21.80 -1.45 1.60
CA ASN A 311 22.15 -2.69 2.26
C ASN A 311 22.85 -3.67 1.28
N PRO A 312 24.15 -3.96 1.47
CA PRO A 312 24.91 -4.84 0.57
C PRO A 312 24.42 -6.29 0.50
N ARG A 313 23.51 -6.71 1.38
CA ARG A 313 22.87 -8.02 1.34
C ARG A 313 21.64 -8.07 0.43
N SER A 314 21.19 -6.94 -0.12
CA SER A 314 20.07 -6.90 -1.05
C SER A 314 20.34 -7.79 -2.28
N GLU A 315 19.31 -8.50 -2.73
CA GLU A 315 19.39 -9.45 -3.83
C GLU A 315 18.40 -9.09 -4.94
N ALA A 316 18.73 -9.48 -6.17
CA ALA A 316 17.87 -9.32 -7.33
C ALA A 316 17.69 -10.67 -8.05
N VAL A 317 16.44 -11.05 -8.30
CA VAL A 317 16.05 -12.28 -8.99
C VAL A 317 15.34 -11.91 -10.28
N TYR A 318 15.88 -12.33 -11.41
CA TYR A 318 15.24 -12.20 -12.72
C TYR A 318 14.35 -13.41 -12.99
N PHE A 319 13.13 -13.20 -13.46
CA PHE A 319 12.16 -14.28 -13.71
C PHE A 319 11.33 -14.07 -14.98
#